data_AF-A0AB34K3B8-F1
#
_entry.id   AF-A0AB34K3B8-F1
#
_cell.length_a   1.000
_cell.length_b   1.000
_cell.length_c   1.000
_cell.angle_alpha   90.00
_cell.angle_beta   90.00
_cell.angle_gamma   90.00
#
_symmetry.space_group_name_H-M   'P 1'
#
loop_
_entity.id
_entity.type
_entity.pdbx_description
1 polymer ?
#
loop_
_entity_poly.entity_id
_entity_poly.type
_entity_poly.pdbx_seq_one_letter_code
_entity_poly.pdbx_strand_id
1 'polypeptide(L)'
;MLQRLNSSACAVIELLVFSGTPNPLIHLNHTDAHTLCAIVGSTPQPPPPCRVVGFTGWKLGDGTVWHGVDSIDAVLLRQPSFHALGRTVREHVQTEIELKGRGCAHSDEETPSCPQHEKAPADVCGVARCDSSACPCGCECGNATDPGVCYVPAHASARPRALTCASVPIIGPDDPSKVRFAPQADDGGCFVAKQSENNCYDYATDIVTNTFAQPGRGSGVCPKSQRPCVKNACDDVRHAAESDGLAWVGTQLPSALPTEGHYVSLHIWPQTNFHWLRMDADLRWSHKPGGSPVRNVDNNGQVILDPSKADVSPWSEHCGYMHVLPSNVSIY
;
A
#
# COMPACT_ATOMS: atom_id res chain seq x y z
N MET A 1 31.30 24.11 -9.38
CA MET A 1 30.96 24.84 -10.62
C MET A 1 29.47 24.64 -10.85
N LEU A 2 28.64 25.60 -10.44
CA LEU A 2 27.17 25.52 -10.57
C LEU A 2 26.80 25.63 -12.05
N GLN A 3 26.44 24.52 -12.68
CA GLN A 3 25.79 24.55 -14.00
C GLN A 3 24.45 25.26 -13.82
N ARG A 4 24.29 26.42 -14.49
CA ARG A 4 22.98 27.10 -14.52
C ARG A 4 22.01 26.22 -15.32
N LEU A 5 20.94 25.79 -14.67
CA LEU A 5 19.86 25.07 -15.34
C LEU A 5 19.20 25.99 -16.38
N ASN A 6 18.91 25.42 -17.56
CA ASN A 6 18.19 26.13 -18.61
C ASN A 6 16.72 26.30 -18.21
N SER A 7 16.10 27.44 -18.51
CA SER A 7 14.69 27.71 -18.18
C SER A 7 13.73 26.69 -18.78
N SER A 8 14.11 26.05 -19.89
CA SER A 8 13.36 24.93 -20.48
C SER A 8 13.27 23.70 -19.57
N ALA A 9 14.27 23.46 -18.71
CA ALA A 9 14.29 22.32 -17.79
C ALA A 9 13.35 22.51 -16.59
N CYS A 10 12.99 23.76 -16.26
CA CYS A 10 12.03 24.10 -15.22
C CYS A 10 10.61 24.32 -15.76
N ALA A 11 10.39 24.31 -17.08
CA ALA A 11 9.10 24.68 -17.66
C ALA A 11 8.01 23.61 -17.48
N VAL A 12 8.40 22.34 -17.35
CA VAL A 12 7.50 21.20 -17.15
C VAL A 12 8.05 20.35 -16.02
N ILE A 13 7.24 20.17 -14.98
CA ILE A 13 7.62 19.46 -13.77
C ILE A 13 6.71 18.24 -13.63
N GLU A 14 7.28 17.07 -13.51
CA GLU A 14 6.55 15.83 -13.27
C GLU A 14 6.29 15.70 -11.76
N LEU A 15 5.02 15.66 -11.38
CA LEU A 15 4.58 15.44 -10.00
C LEU A 15 4.62 13.94 -9.71
N LEU A 16 5.57 13.49 -8.88
CA LEU A 16 5.75 12.06 -8.58
C LEU A 16 4.76 11.61 -7.51
N VAL A 17 3.67 10.97 -7.94
CA VAL A 17 2.64 10.40 -7.05
C VAL A 17 2.48 8.92 -7.37
N PHE A 18 2.55 8.06 -6.36
CA PHE A 18 2.23 6.65 -6.52
C PHE A 18 0.72 6.48 -6.71
N SER A 19 0.27 6.33 -7.96
CA SER A 19 -1.16 6.15 -8.25
C SER A 19 -1.48 5.15 -9.37
N GLY A 20 -0.52 4.35 -9.84
CA GLY A 20 -0.73 3.40 -10.95
C GLY A 20 -1.11 4.07 -12.29
N THR A 21 -1.09 5.41 -12.33
CA THR A 21 -1.37 6.26 -13.49
C THR A 21 -0.12 7.08 -13.83
N PRO A 22 0.00 7.58 -15.07
CA PRO A 22 1.09 8.48 -15.41
C PRO A 22 1.11 9.70 -14.49
N ASN A 23 2.30 10.05 -14.00
CA ASN A 23 2.50 11.22 -13.15
C ASN A 23 1.98 12.50 -13.82
N PRO A 24 1.19 13.33 -13.12
CA PRO A 24 0.72 14.58 -13.67
C PRO A 24 1.87 15.52 -14.01
N LEU A 25 1.71 16.28 -15.11
CA LEU A 25 2.65 17.33 -15.49
C LEU A 25 2.15 18.69 -15.01
N ILE A 26 3.03 19.42 -14.32
CA ILE A 26 2.83 20.79 -13.90
C ILE A 26 3.54 21.69 -14.90
N HIS A 27 2.77 22.56 -15.57
CA HIS A 27 3.28 23.48 -16.57
C HIS A 27 3.47 24.86 -15.95
N LEU A 28 4.70 25.35 -15.99
CA LEU A 28 5.03 26.69 -15.49
C LEU A 28 4.96 27.70 -16.62
N ASN A 29 4.43 28.88 -16.32
CA ASN A 29 4.64 30.04 -17.19
C ASN A 29 6.13 30.47 -17.14
N HIS A 30 6.53 31.30 -18.10
CA HIS A 30 7.92 31.75 -18.22
C HIS A 30 8.49 32.36 -16.92
N THR A 31 7.71 33.18 -16.23
CA THR A 31 8.13 33.85 -14.98
C THR A 31 8.35 32.86 -13.84
N ASP A 32 7.44 31.91 -13.65
CA ASP A 32 7.53 30.89 -12.61
C ASP A 32 8.63 29.87 -12.91
N ALA A 33 8.84 29.51 -14.19
CA ALA A 33 9.96 28.65 -14.60
C ALA A 33 11.32 29.30 -14.29
N HIS A 34 11.47 30.60 -14.57
CA HIS A 34 12.66 31.36 -14.21
C HIS A 34 12.86 31.44 -12.69
N THR A 35 11.77 31.65 -11.94
CA THR A 35 11.80 31.69 -10.48
C THR A 35 12.22 30.36 -9.89
N LEU A 36 11.64 29.25 -10.37
CA LEU A 36 11.99 27.90 -9.92
C LEU A 36 13.46 27.57 -10.21
N CYS A 37 13.93 27.85 -11.43
CA CYS A 37 15.33 27.62 -11.80
C CYS A 37 16.31 28.44 -10.96
N ALA A 38 15.95 29.68 -10.58
CA ALA A 38 16.77 30.49 -9.68
C ALA A 38 16.84 29.89 -8.28
N ILE A 39 15.71 29.42 -7.74
CA ILE A 39 15.64 28.74 -6.43
C ILE A 39 16.50 27.49 -6.46
N VAL A 40 16.26 26.58 -7.41
CA VAL A 40 16.97 25.31 -7.59
C VAL A 40 18.48 25.50 -7.74
N GLY A 41 18.91 26.54 -8.47
CA GLY A 41 20.34 26.85 -8.64
C GLY A 41 21.01 27.47 -7.40
N SER A 42 20.25 27.88 -6.40
CA SER A 42 20.73 28.54 -5.17
C SER A 42 20.51 27.72 -3.89
N THR A 43 19.59 26.77 -3.93
CA THR A 43 19.24 25.90 -2.81
C THR A 43 20.06 24.62 -2.89
N PRO A 44 20.77 24.19 -1.83
CA PRO A 44 21.36 22.86 -1.78
C PRO A 44 20.26 21.79 -1.95
N GLN A 45 20.52 20.76 -2.74
CA GLN A 45 19.55 19.67 -2.90
C GLN A 45 19.29 19.01 -1.53
N PRO A 46 18.03 18.85 -1.10
CA PRO A 46 17.72 18.19 0.15
C PRO A 46 18.20 16.72 0.11
N PRO A 47 18.56 16.13 1.26
CA PRO A 47 18.83 14.70 1.33
C PRO A 47 17.61 13.90 0.85
N PRO A 48 17.80 12.64 0.40
CA PRO A 48 16.70 11.78 -0.05
C PRO A 48 15.57 11.74 0.99
N PRO A 49 14.31 11.66 0.56
CA PRO A 49 13.20 11.66 1.50
C PRO A 49 13.19 10.34 2.27
N CYS A 50 12.73 10.39 3.51
CA CYS A 50 12.26 9.21 4.25
C CYS A 50 11.23 8.46 3.40
N ARG A 51 11.12 7.13 3.55
CA ARG A 51 10.12 6.33 2.81
C ARG A 51 8.72 6.91 3.01
N VAL A 52 8.20 7.60 2.01
CA VAL A 52 6.84 8.15 1.97
C VAL A 52 6.00 7.36 0.97
N VAL A 53 4.80 7.00 1.41
CA VAL A 53 3.81 6.27 0.61
C VAL A 53 2.99 7.32 -0.12
N GLY A 54 3.27 7.55 -1.41
CA GLY A 54 2.49 8.48 -2.23
C GLY A 54 3.33 9.56 -2.93
N PHE A 55 3.37 10.79 -2.38
CA PHE A 55 4.11 11.91 -2.99
C PHE A 55 5.62 11.85 -2.70
N THR A 56 6.41 11.57 -3.73
CA THR A 56 7.87 11.41 -3.60
C THR A 56 8.67 12.63 -4.04
N GLY A 57 8.05 13.59 -4.73
CA GLY A 57 8.67 14.86 -5.06
C GLY A 57 8.29 15.41 -6.44
N TRP A 58 9.01 16.46 -6.81
CA TRP A 58 8.90 17.18 -8.06
C TRP A 58 10.10 16.85 -8.93
N LYS A 59 9.86 16.19 -10.06
CA LYS A 59 10.92 15.84 -11.00
C LYS A 59 11.02 16.89 -12.09
N LEU A 60 12.19 17.51 -12.19
CA LEU A 60 12.52 18.50 -13.21
C LEU A 60 12.86 17.83 -14.54
N GLY A 61 12.90 18.61 -15.62
CA GLY A 61 13.26 18.12 -16.96
C GLY A 61 14.69 17.60 -17.09
N ASP A 62 15.57 17.91 -16.13
CA ASP A 62 16.93 17.35 -16.04
C ASP A 62 16.99 16.02 -15.28
N GLY A 63 15.86 15.54 -14.75
CA GLY A 63 15.73 14.31 -13.99
C GLY A 63 15.97 14.45 -12.48
N THR A 64 16.35 15.64 -11.99
CA THR A 64 16.52 15.87 -10.55
C THR A 64 15.16 15.88 -9.85
N VAL A 65 15.12 15.32 -8.62
CA VAL A 65 13.91 15.26 -7.81
C VAL A 65 14.07 16.16 -6.60
N TRP A 66 13.10 17.04 -6.39
CA TRP A 66 13.04 18.01 -5.30
C TRP A 66 11.83 17.75 -4.43
N HIS A 67 11.97 17.84 -3.12
CA HIS A 67 10.87 17.66 -2.18
C HIS A 67 11.16 18.39 -0.87
N GLY A 68 10.11 18.84 -0.17
CA GLY A 68 10.24 19.43 1.16
C GLY A 68 11.06 20.72 1.18
N VAL A 69 10.95 21.52 0.12
CA VAL A 69 11.62 22.82 0.01
C VAL A 69 10.51 23.85 -0.16
N ASP A 70 10.17 24.57 0.91
CA ASP A 70 9.03 25.49 0.97
C ASP A 70 8.96 26.45 -0.22
N SER A 71 10.10 26.98 -0.66
CA SER A 71 10.16 27.90 -1.80
C SER A 71 9.84 27.23 -3.14
N ILE A 72 10.18 25.95 -3.32
CA ILE A 72 9.85 25.17 -4.50
C ILE A 72 8.38 24.75 -4.44
N ASP A 73 7.95 24.23 -3.29
CA ASP A 73 6.57 23.80 -3.05
C ASP A 73 5.58 24.97 -3.28
N ALA A 74 5.89 26.17 -2.78
CA ALA A 74 5.08 27.36 -2.98
C ALA A 74 4.98 27.82 -4.45
N VAL A 75 5.98 27.51 -5.29
CA VAL A 75 5.92 27.79 -6.74
C VAL A 75 5.01 26.79 -7.45
N LEU A 76 5.05 25.52 -7.05
CA LEU A 76 4.36 24.43 -7.73
C LEU A 76 2.90 24.31 -7.29
N LEU A 77 2.60 24.51 -6.01
CA LEU A 77 1.25 24.43 -5.45
C LEU A 77 0.31 25.54 -5.94
N ARG A 78 0.84 26.69 -6.39
CA ARG A 78 0.03 27.81 -6.93
C ARG A 78 -0.31 27.68 -8.41
N GLN A 79 0.17 26.64 -9.09
CA GLN A 79 0.03 26.54 -10.53
C GLN A 79 -1.40 26.17 -10.93
N PRO A 80 -1.96 26.77 -11.99
CA PRO A 80 -3.28 26.39 -12.50
C PRO A 80 -3.37 24.90 -12.84
N SER A 81 -2.30 24.31 -13.40
CA SER A 81 -2.23 22.88 -13.69
C SER A 81 -2.25 22.00 -12.44
N PHE A 82 -1.73 22.50 -11.30
CA PHE A 82 -1.85 21.81 -10.03
C PHE A 82 -3.28 21.88 -9.49
N HIS A 83 -3.92 23.06 -9.59
CA HIS A 83 -5.33 23.22 -9.17
C HIS A 83 -6.34 22.44 -10.03
N ALA A 84 -5.97 22.13 -11.28
CA ALA A 84 -6.76 21.28 -12.18
C ALA A 84 -6.75 19.80 -11.79
N LEU A 85 -5.85 19.37 -10.89
CA LEU A 85 -5.81 18.00 -10.39
C LEU A 85 -7.04 17.68 -9.52
N GLY A 86 -7.40 16.39 -9.49
CA GLY A 86 -8.46 15.88 -8.63
C GLY A 86 -8.24 16.26 -7.17
N ARG A 87 -9.33 16.55 -6.45
CA ARG A 87 -9.28 17.01 -5.05
C ARG A 87 -8.41 16.10 -4.18
N THR A 88 -8.60 14.78 -4.28
CA THR A 88 -7.84 13.76 -3.52
C THR A 88 -6.34 13.88 -3.74
N VAL A 89 -5.88 14.07 -4.99
CA VAL A 89 -4.45 14.20 -5.30
C VAL A 89 -3.89 15.49 -4.69
N ARG A 90 -4.64 16.60 -4.77
CA ARG A 90 -4.22 17.88 -4.21
C ARG A 90 -4.11 17.84 -2.69
N GLU A 91 -5.10 17.26 -2.02
CA GLU A 91 -5.11 17.10 -0.56
C GLU A 91 -3.96 16.19 -0.10
N HIS A 92 -3.75 15.05 -0.78
CA HIS A 92 -2.65 14.14 -0.46
C HIS A 92 -1.27 14.81 -0.60
N VAL A 93 -1.01 15.52 -1.71
CA VAL A 93 0.26 16.25 -1.91
C VAL A 93 0.47 17.30 -0.83
N GLN A 94 -0.58 18.04 -0.45
CA GLN A 94 -0.49 19.06 0.61
C GLN A 94 -0.19 18.44 1.98
N THR A 95 -0.88 17.35 2.34
CA THR A 95 -0.63 16.62 3.59
C THR A 95 0.82 16.11 3.65
N GLU A 96 1.33 15.53 2.56
CA GLU A 96 2.71 15.02 2.50
C GLU A 96 3.78 16.12 2.62
N ILE A 97 3.52 17.30 2.04
CA ILE A 97 4.41 18.48 2.20
C ILE A 97 4.42 18.95 3.66
N GLU A 98 3.25 19.03 4.30
CA GLU A 98 3.11 19.42 5.71
C GLU A 98 3.79 18.44 6.68
N LEU A 99 3.73 17.13 6.39
CA LEU A 99 4.40 16.10 7.18
C LEU A 99 5.93 16.21 7.08
N LYS A 100 6.47 16.48 5.89
CA LYS A 100 7.92 16.59 5.66
C LYS A 100 8.54 17.84 6.29
N GLY A 101 7.79 18.95 6.38
CA GLY A 101 8.24 20.17 7.05
C GLY A 101 8.54 20.02 8.55
N ARG A 102 8.17 18.88 9.17
CA ARG A 102 8.40 18.60 10.61
C ARG A 102 9.70 17.86 10.91
N GLY A 103 10.47 17.47 9.88
CA GLY A 103 11.76 16.78 10.00
C GLY A 103 11.63 15.29 10.36
N CYS A 104 12.44 14.44 9.73
CA CYS A 104 12.60 13.04 10.15
C CYS A 104 13.72 12.94 11.18
N ALA A 105 13.49 12.21 12.28
CA ALA A 105 14.59 11.77 13.15
C ALA A 105 15.42 10.72 12.40
N HIS A 106 16.74 10.95 12.31
CA HIS A 106 17.69 10.09 11.60
C HIS A 106 17.68 8.64 12.09
N SER A 107 17.64 7.71 11.15
CA SER A 107 18.25 6.38 11.26
C SER A 107 18.81 5.97 9.90
N ASP A 108 19.98 6.51 9.57
CA ASP A 108 20.80 6.06 8.46
C ASP A 108 21.78 4.98 8.95
N GLU A 109 21.71 3.76 8.39
CA GLU A 109 22.83 3.08 7.72
C GLU A 109 22.42 1.67 7.26
N GLU A 110 22.99 1.27 6.12
CA GLU A 110 22.85 -0.05 5.51
C GLU A 110 23.04 -1.17 6.54
N THR A 111 22.01 -2.00 6.73
CA THR A 111 22.15 -3.22 7.52
C THR A 111 22.83 -4.29 6.67
N PRO A 112 23.99 -4.83 7.07
CA PRO A 112 24.47 -6.08 6.51
C PRO A 112 23.42 -7.16 6.81
N SER A 113 23.09 -7.97 5.82
CA SER A 113 22.16 -9.08 5.99
C SER A 113 22.62 -10.01 7.11
N CYS A 114 21.80 -10.11 8.16
CA CYS A 114 22.05 -11.03 9.26
C CYS A 114 21.67 -12.45 8.79
N PRO A 115 22.58 -13.44 8.83
CA PRO A 115 22.23 -14.80 8.47
C PRO A 115 21.19 -15.36 9.45
N GLN A 116 20.15 -15.98 8.89
CA GLN A 116 19.12 -16.64 9.68
C GLN A 116 19.70 -17.89 10.34
N HIS A 117 20.11 -17.79 11.61
CA HIS A 117 20.36 -18.98 12.45
C HIS A 117 19.90 -18.76 13.90
N GLU A 118 19.03 -19.70 14.30
CA GLU A 118 18.69 -20.22 15.63
C GLU A 118 18.93 -19.36 16.88
N LYS A 119 17.82 -19.05 17.59
CA LYS A 119 17.68 -18.65 19.00
C LYS A 119 18.93 -18.01 19.65
N ALA A 120 18.98 -16.68 19.63
CA ALA A 120 19.87 -15.95 20.51
C ALA A 120 19.51 -16.20 21.99
N PRO A 121 20.49 -16.49 22.87
CA PRO A 121 20.26 -16.57 24.31
C PRO A 121 19.84 -15.21 24.87
N ALA A 122 19.07 -15.19 25.96
CA ALA A 122 18.41 -14.01 26.53
C ALA A 122 19.34 -12.90 27.08
N ASP A 123 20.67 -13.04 26.94
CA ASP A 123 21.69 -12.19 27.59
C ASP A 123 22.69 -11.56 26.62
N VAL A 124 22.40 -11.56 25.31
CA VAL A 124 23.35 -11.04 24.29
C VAL A 124 23.57 -9.53 24.41
N CYS A 125 22.59 -8.76 24.88
CA CYS A 125 22.70 -7.30 24.97
C CYS A 125 23.32 -6.80 26.28
N GLY A 126 23.16 -7.54 27.39
CA GLY A 126 23.37 -7.04 28.76
C GLY A 126 24.82 -6.70 29.14
N VAL A 127 25.79 -7.11 28.32
CA VAL A 127 27.23 -6.92 28.56
C VAL A 127 27.91 -5.99 27.54
N ALA A 128 27.20 -5.54 26.50
CA ALA A 128 27.78 -4.70 25.45
C ALA A 128 27.49 -3.21 25.67
N ARG A 129 28.46 -2.36 25.35
CA ARG A 129 28.31 -0.90 25.33
C ARG A 129 28.43 -0.36 23.91
N CYS A 130 27.61 0.63 23.61
CA CYS A 130 27.53 1.25 22.30
C CYS A 130 28.26 2.59 22.16
N ASP A 131 28.89 3.03 23.25
CA ASP A 131 29.77 4.21 23.24
C ASP A 131 31.08 3.97 22.48
N SER A 132 31.45 2.71 22.26
CA SER A 132 32.75 2.31 21.69
C SER A 132 32.66 1.29 20.56
N SER A 133 31.50 0.66 20.34
CA SER A 133 31.29 -0.36 19.31
C SER A 133 29.80 -0.54 19.02
N ALA A 134 29.40 -0.94 17.81
CA ALA A 134 27.99 -1.21 17.53
C ALA A 134 27.42 -2.32 18.42
N CYS A 135 26.14 -2.20 18.80
CA CYS A 135 25.49 -3.23 19.60
C CYS A 135 25.39 -4.57 18.84
N PRO A 136 25.37 -5.70 19.57
CA PRO A 136 25.04 -6.99 18.97
C PRO A 136 23.69 -6.97 18.27
N CYS A 137 23.53 -7.81 17.23
CA CYS A 137 22.29 -7.88 16.48
C CYS A 137 21.09 -8.20 17.38
N GLY A 138 19.99 -7.44 17.21
CA GLY A 138 18.79 -7.55 18.03
C GLY A 138 18.79 -6.68 19.29
N CYS A 139 19.85 -5.91 19.51
CA CYS A 139 19.97 -4.94 20.60
C CYS A 139 19.90 -3.50 20.05
N GLU A 140 19.32 -2.60 20.83
CA GLU A 140 19.38 -1.15 20.60
C GLU A 140 20.41 -0.49 21.50
N CYS A 141 20.95 0.64 21.06
CA CYS A 141 21.90 1.44 21.82
C CYS A 141 21.19 2.52 22.64
N GLY A 142 21.46 2.53 23.95
CA GLY A 142 21.07 3.58 24.87
C GLY A 142 19.64 3.47 25.37
N ASN A 143 19.45 3.55 26.68
CA ASN A 143 18.13 3.68 27.29
C ASN A 143 18.05 4.95 28.16
N ALA A 144 16.88 5.21 28.74
CA ALA A 144 16.63 6.41 29.54
C ALA A 144 17.55 6.56 30.77
N THR A 145 18.21 5.48 31.20
CA THR A 145 19.09 5.43 32.38
C THR A 145 20.58 5.36 32.04
N ASP A 146 20.96 4.82 30.88
CA ASP A 146 22.34 4.78 30.38
C ASP A 146 22.31 4.86 28.84
N PRO A 147 22.73 5.98 28.23
CA PRO A 147 22.75 6.14 26.78
C PRO A 147 23.83 5.30 26.08
N GLY A 148 24.76 4.69 26.83
CA GLY A 148 25.86 3.89 26.30
C GLY A 148 25.66 2.38 26.43
N VAL A 149 24.53 1.88 26.96
CA VAL A 149 24.29 0.44 27.13
C VAL A 149 23.52 -0.16 25.95
N CYS A 150 23.88 -1.37 25.54
CA CYS A 150 23.06 -2.14 24.62
C CYS A 150 21.91 -2.82 25.38
N TYR A 151 20.70 -2.76 24.86
CA TYR A 151 19.52 -3.37 25.50
C TYR A 151 18.58 -4.02 24.48
N VAL A 152 17.75 -4.96 24.92
CA VAL A 152 16.69 -5.52 24.08
C VAL A 152 15.49 -4.57 24.13
N PRO A 153 15.03 -4.02 22.99
CA PRO A 153 13.83 -3.16 22.98
C PRO A 153 12.61 -3.96 23.46
N ALA A 154 11.75 -3.32 24.25
CA ALA A 154 10.57 -3.96 24.86
C ALA A 154 9.61 -4.60 23.83
N HIS A 155 9.67 -4.16 22.57
CA HIS A 155 8.92 -4.73 21.45
C HIS A 155 9.44 -6.10 20.99
N ALA A 156 10.70 -6.46 21.27
CA ALA A 156 11.30 -7.74 20.88
C ALA A 156 11.05 -8.88 21.89
N SER A 157 10.59 -8.58 23.11
CA SER A 157 10.34 -9.58 24.16
C SER A 157 8.85 -9.93 24.35
N ALA A 158 7.94 -9.29 23.63
CA ALA A 158 6.55 -9.73 23.60
C ALA A 158 6.46 -10.95 22.68
N ARG A 159 6.36 -12.16 23.24
CA ARG A 159 5.80 -13.29 22.48
C ARG A 159 4.51 -12.78 21.84
N PRO A 160 4.33 -12.85 20.51
CA PRO A 160 3.09 -12.40 19.89
C PRO A 160 1.95 -13.14 20.57
N ARG A 161 1.09 -12.37 21.24
CA ARG A 161 -0.15 -12.87 21.81
C ARG A 161 -0.86 -13.54 20.63
N ALA A 162 -1.15 -14.84 20.76
CA ALA A 162 -1.77 -15.61 19.69
C ALA A 162 -2.93 -14.80 19.11
N LEU A 163 -2.84 -14.50 17.81
CA LEU A 163 -3.81 -13.65 17.14
C LEU A 163 -5.18 -14.30 17.32
N THR A 164 -6.09 -13.64 18.04
CA THR A 164 -7.43 -14.18 18.22
C THR A 164 -8.28 -13.75 17.04
N CYS A 165 -9.06 -14.64 16.45
CA CYS A 165 -9.98 -14.27 15.38
C CYS A 165 -11.09 -13.29 15.82
N ALA A 166 -11.11 -12.83 17.07
CA ALA A 166 -12.00 -11.79 17.56
C ALA A 166 -11.40 -10.38 17.46
N SER A 167 -10.08 -10.24 17.31
CA SER A 167 -9.40 -8.95 17.22
C SER A 167 -9.33 -8.47 15.77
N VAL A 168 -10.48 -8.04 15.24
CA VAL A 168 -10.66 -7.55 13.87
C VAL A 168 -10.60 -6.01 13.77
N PRO A 169 -10.21 -5.43 12.62
CA PRO A 169 -9.76 -6.14 11.42
C PRO A 169 -8.39 -6.80 11.61
N ILE A 170 -8.23 -8.01 11.08
CA ILE A 170 -6.91 -8.62 10.89
C ILE A 170 -6.51 -8.30 9.45
N ILE A 171 -5.39 -7.63 9.29
CA ILE A 171 -4.89 -7.16 8.01
C ILE A 171 -3.77 -8.09 7.57
N GLY A 172 -3.93 -8.70 6.40
CA GLY A 172 -2.94 -9.55 5.76
C GLY A 172 -1.67 -8.78 5.33
N PRO A 173 -0.64 -9.49 4.85
CA PRO A 173 0.63 -8.88 4.47
C PRO A 173 0.53 -8.03 3.20
N ASP A 174 1.20 -6.87 3.21
CA ASP A 174 1.49 -6.08 2.00
C ASP A 174 2.63 -6.66 1.16
N ASP A 175 3.32 -7.70 1.63
CA ASP A 175 4.38 -8.37 0.88
C ASP A 175 3.76 -9.42 -0.06
N PRO A 176 3.83 -9.22 -1.39
CA PRO A 176 3.19 -10.11 -2.38
C PRO A 176 3.70 -11.55 -2.28
N SER A 177 4.92 -11.77 -1.78
CA SER A 177 5.50 -13.11 -1.62
C SER A 177 4.92 -13.90 -0.44
N LYS A 178 4.19 -13.21 0.45
CA LYS A 178 3.54 -13.77 1.64
C LYS A 178 2.04 -14.03 1.43
N VAL A 179 1.42 -13.41 0.44
CA VAL A 179 0.03 -13.69 0.05
C VAL A 179 0.00 -15.06 -0.64
N ARG A 180 -0.41 -16.12 0.06
CA ARG A 180 -0.36 -17.50 -0.46
C ARG A 180 -1.69 -18.19 -0.21
N PHE A 181 -2.03 -19.19 -1.02
CA PHE A 181 -3.14 -20.07 -0.66
C PHE A 181 -2.72 -20.99 0.49
N ALA A 182 -2.95 -20.55 1.73
CA ALA A 182 -2.73 -21.36 2.93
C ALA A 182 -3.85 -21.14 3.95
N PRO A 183 -5.08 -21.61 3.71
CA PRO A 183 -6.26 -21.25 4.52
C PRO A 183 -6.13 -21.47 6.03
N GLN A 184 -5.32 -22.45 6.46
CA GLN A 184 -5.08 -22.73 7.88
C GLN A 184 -4.09 -21.77 8.54
N ALA A 185 -3.30 -21.03 7.76
CA ALA A 185 -2.26 -20.13 8.23
C ALA A 185 -2.56 -18.65 7.89
N ASP A 186 -3.21 -18.38 6.76
CA ASP A 186 -3.63 -17.05 6.32
C ASP A 186 -4.41 -16.35 7.44
N ASP A 187 -3.94 -15.16 7.84
CA ASP A 187 -4.48 -14.37 8.95
C ASP A 187 -4.71 -15.15 10.24
N GLY A 188 -3.77 -16.04 10.57
CA GLY A 188 -3.86 -16.91 11.75
C GLY A 188 -4.93 -18.01 11.62
N GLY A 189 -5.32 -18.34 10.39
CA GLY A 189 -6.37 -19.32 10.09
C GLY A 189 -7.79 -18.77 10.29
N CYS A 190 -7.95 -17.45 10.41
CA CYS A 190 -9.23 -16.86 10.78
C CYS A 190 -10.28 -16.93 9.67
N PHE A 191 -9.91 -17.00 8.39
CA PHE A 191 -10.87 -17.31 7.32
C PHE A 191 -11.49 -18.72 7.44
N VAL A 192 -10.80 -19.66 8.10
CA VAL A 192 -11.34 -21.00 8.40
C VAL A 192 -12.13 -20.98 9.71
N ALA A 193 -11.56 -20.41 10.78
CA ALA A 193 -12.22 -20.36 12.09
C ALA A 193 -13.52 -19.52 12.07
N LYS A 194 -13.56 -18.48 11.23
CA LYS A 194 -14.68 -17.55 11.04
C LYS A 194 -15.26 -17.63 9.63
N GLN A 195 -15.30 -18.85 9.08
CA GLN A 195 -15.72 -19.12 7.70
C GLN A 195 -17.12 -18.57 7.37
N SER A 196 -18.08 -18.69 8.28
CA SER A 196 -19.43 -18.19 8.08
C SER A 196 -19.59 -16.71 8.35
N GLU A 197 -18.52 -15.98 8.70
CA GLU A 197 -18.57 -14.55 9.03
C GLU A 197 -17.84 -13.69 7.99
N ASN A 198 -16.89 -14.26 7.23
CA ASN A 198 -16.12 -13.57 6.20
C ASN A 198 -16.47 -14.08 4.80
N ASN A 199 -16.59 -13.19 3.82
CA ASN A 199 -17.02 -13.51 2.46
C ASN A 199 -15.87 -13.43 1.43
N CYS A 200 -16.21 -13.39 0.14
CA CYS A 200 -15.25 -13.30 -0.96
C CYS A 200 -14.47 -11.98 -0.97
N TYR A 201 -15.06 -10.87 -0.55
CA TYR A 201 -14.40 -9.57 -0.52
C TYR A 201 -13.41 -9.46 0.64
N ASP A 202 -13.79 -9.95 1.83
CA ASP A 202 -12.87 -10.09 2.97
C ASP A 202 -11.64 -10.91 2.58
N TYR A 203 -11.88 -12.10 2.01
CA TYR A 203 -10.81 -12.99 1.59
C TYR A 203 -9.95 -12.39 0.47
N ALA A 204 -10.58 -11.83 -0.57
CA ALA A 204 -9.85 -11.31 -1.70
C ALA A 204 -9.01 -10.10 -1.33
N THR A 205 -9.46 -9.26 -0.40
CA THR A 205 -8.68 -8.11 0.09
C THR A 205 -7.65 -8.50 1.16
N ASP A 206 -7.65 -9.75 1.61
CA ASP A 206 -6.80 -10.27 2.69
C ASP A 206 -7.03 -9.52 4.01
N ILE A 207 -8.30 -9.25 4.33
CA ILE A 207 -8.70 -8.55 5.55
C ILE A 207 -9.83 -9.33 6.23
N VAL A 208 -9.57 -9.85 7.42
CA VAL A 208 -10.60 -10.50 8.25
C VAL A 208 -11.33 -9.45 9.05
N THR A 209 -12.59 -9.19 8.71
CA THR A 209 -13.45 -8.25 9.45
C THR A 209 -14.46 -8.94 10.35
N ASN A 210 -14.69 -10.24 10.13
CA ASN A 210 -15.85 -10.98 10.65
C ASN A 210 -17.19 -10.31 10.29
N THR A 211 -17.23 -9.63 9.16
CA THR A 211 -18.45 -9.16 8.52
C THR A 211 -18.51 -9.75 7.12
N PHE A 212 -19.73 -9.84 6.56
CA PHE A 212 -19.85 -10.05 5.12
C PHE A 212 -19.62 -8.70 4.46
N ALA A 213 -18.36 -8.38 4.19
CA ALA A 213 -17.99 -7.08 3.70
C ALA A 213 -18.69 -6.74 2.38
N GLN A 214 -18.96 -5.46 2.17
CA GLN A 214 -19.55 -4.94 0.94
C GLN A 214 -18.64 -3.84 0.38
N PRO A 215 -18.28 -3.89 -0.91
CA PRO A 215 -17.59 -2.79 -1.57
C PRO A 215 -18.31 -1.45 -1.35
N GLY A 216 -17.56 -0.44 -0.95
CA GLY A 216 -17.99 0.93 -0.65
C GLY A 216 -18.47 1.14 0.78
N ARG A 217 -18.66 0.09 1.58
CA ARG A 217 -19.21 0.25 2.93
C ARG A 217 -18.16 0.71 3.94
N GLY A 218 -16.89 0.30 3.79
CA GLY A 218 -15.81 0.75 4.66
C GLY A 218 -15.47 2.22 4.47
N SER A 219 -15.76 2.76 3.29
CA SER A 219 -15.63 4.18 2.91
C SER A 219 -16.92 5.00 3.05
N GLY A 220 -18.04 4.38 3.40
CA GLY A 220 -19.30 5.07 3.70
C GLY A 220 -20.17 5.42 2.49
N VAL A 221 -19.96 4.79 1.32
CA VAL A 221 -20.84 4.93 0.13
C VAL A 221 -22.29 4.55 0.44
N CYS A 222 -22.50 3.59 1.35
CA CYS A 222 -23.82 3.20 1.82
C CYS A 222 -23.85 2.97 3.34
N PRO A 223 -25.03 3.02 3.98
CA PRO A 223 -25.18 2.64 5.38
C PRO A 223 -24.83 1.16 5.61
N LYS A 224 -24.31 0.84 6.80
CA LYS A 224 -23.94 -0.54 7.19
C LYS A 224 -25.09 -1.55 7.14
N SER A 225 -26.34 -1.08 7.23
CA SER A 225 -27.55 -1.90 7.15
C SER A 225 -28.00 -2.20 5.71
N GLN A 226 -27.51 -1.47 4.71
CA GLN A 226 -27.97 -1.60 3.32
C GLN A 226 -27.28 -2.76 2.61
N ARG A 227 -28.06 -3.65 1.97
CA ARG A 227 -27.57 -4.72 1.10
C ARG A 227 -28.44 -4.87 -0.15
N PRO A 228 -27.85 -4.98 -1.36
CA PRO A 228 -26.42 -4.74 -1.64
C PRO A 228 -26.06 -3.26 -1.40
N CYS A 229 -24.79 -2.96 -1.12
CA CYS A 229 -24.34 -1.58 -0.86
C CYS A 229 -24.57 -0.68 -2.08
N VAL A 230 -24.17 -1.20 -3.25
CA VAL A 230 -24.39 -0.60 -4.57
C VAL A 230 -25.07 -1.63 -5.47
N LYS A 231 -25.44 -1.24 -6.69
CA LYS A 231 -25.97 -2.21 -7.66
C LYS A 231 -24.88 -3.23 -7.99
N ASN A 232 -25.26 -4.49 -8.13
CA ASN A 232 -24.35 -5.55 -8.59
C ASN A 232 -24.17 -5.46 -10.11
N ALA A 233 -23.39 -4.47 -10.54
CA ALA A 233 -22.94 -4.23 -11.91
C ALA A 233 -21.45 -3.85 -11.86
N CYS A 234 -20.70 -4.13 -12.94
CA CYS A 234 -19.25 -3.96 -12.94
C CYS A 234 -18.79 -2.57 -12.53
N ASP A 235 -19.34 -1.51 -13.14
CA ASP A 235 -18.93 -0.14 -12.83
C ASP A 235 -19.32 0.27 -11.40
N ASP A 236 -20.51 -0.09 -10.93
CA ASP A 236 -20.98 0.24 -9.58
C ASP A 236 -20.08 -0.40 -8.51
N VAL A 237 -19.80 -1.71 -8.65
CA VAL A 237 -18.97 -2.45 -7.68
C VAL A 237 -17.50 -2.06 -7.78
N ARG A 238 -16.98 -1.79 -8.99
CA ARG A 238 -15.62 -1.25 -9.17
C ARG A 238 -15.47 0.08 -8.43
N HIS A 239 -16.32 1.07 -8.71
CA HIS A 239 -16.21 2.39 -8.07
C HIS A 239 -16.36 2.31 -6.54
N ALA A 240 -17.22 1.42 -6.05
CA ALA A 240 -17.37 1.18 -4.62
C ALA A 240 -16.10 0.55 -4.00
N ALA A 241 -15.46 -0.40 -4.68
CA ALA A 241 -14.19 -0.94 -4.25
C ALA A 241 -13.04 0.08 -4.33
N GLU A 242 -13.03 0.94 -5.35
CA GLU A 242 -12.09 2.06 -5.45
C GLU A 242 -12.23 3.03 -4.28
N SER A 243 -13.47 3.31 -3.85
CA SER A 243 -13.70 4.16 -2.68
C SER A 243 -13.20 3.54 -1.37
N ASP A 244 -13.15 2.21 -1.27
CA ASP A 244 -12.55 1.51 -0.13
C ASP A 244 -11.00 1.50 -0.17
N GLY A 245 -10.40 1.87 -1.30
CA GLY A 245 -8.94 1.99 -1.47
C GLY A 245 -8.32 1.06 -2.53
N LEU A 246 -9.11 0.24 -3.23
CA LEU A 246 -8.58 -0.59 -4.32
C LEU A 246 -8.23 0.26 -5.54
N ALA A 247 -7.21 -0.14 -6.30
CA ALA A 247 -6.82 0.55 -7.53
C ALA A 247 -7.21 -0.27 -8.76
N TRP A 248 -7.93 0.32 -9.72
CA TRP A 248 -8.24 -0.35 -10.98
C TRP A 248 -6.98 -0.62 -11.81
N VAL A 249 -6.82 -1.84 -12.30
CA VAL A 249 -5.66 -2.27 -13.11
C VAL A 249 -6.03 -2.42 -14.58
N GLY A 250 -7.24 -2.93 -14.86
CA GLY A 250 -7.71 -3.17 -16.22
C GLY A 250 -8.32 -4.55 -16.40
N THR A 251 -8.56 -4.95 -17.65
CA THR A 251 -9.19 -6.24 -18.00
C THR A 251 -8.19 -7.30 -18.43
N GLN A 252 -6.92 -6.94 -18.56
CA GLN A 252 -5.85 -7.86 -18.94
C GLN A 252 -5.35 -8.63 -17.72
N LEU A 253 -5.20 -9.95 -17.87
CA LEU A 253 -4.66 -10.82 -16.83
C LEU A 253 -3.26 -10.34 -16.41
N PRO A 254 -3.03 -10.02 -15.12
CA PRO A 254 -1.69 -9.72 -14.64
C PRO A 254 -0.79 -10.95 -14.78
N SER A 255 0.43 -10.74 -15.27
CA SER A 255 1.39 -11.82 -15.57
C SER A 255 2.55 -11.92 -14.57
N ALA A 256 2.59 -11.02 -13.58
CA ALA A 256 3.57 -10.98 -12.51
C ALA A 256 2.90 -10.47 -11.23
N LEU A 257 3.57 -10.67 -10.09
CA LEU A 257 3.16 -10.05 -8.84
C LEU A 257 3.35 -8.52 -8.89
N PRO A 258 2.51 -7.74 -8.19
CA PRO A 258 2.80 -6.33 -7.97
C PRO A 258 4.03 -6.16 -7.08
N THR A 259 4.56 -4.94 -6.97
CA THR A 259 5.68 -4.63 -6.07
C THR A 259 5.29 -4.76 -4.58
N GLU A 260 4.03 -4.46 -4.27
CA GLU A 260 3.42 -4.55 -2.95
C GLU A 260 1.95 -4.96 -3.10
N GLY A 261 1.36 -5.58 -2.08
CA GLY A 261 -0.01 -6.07 -2.07
C GLY A 261 -0.24 -7.24 -3.02
N HIS A 262 -1.42 -7.32 -3.61
CA HIS A 262 -1.79 -8.37 -4.56
C HIS A 262 -2.88 -7.92 -5.52
N TYR A 263 -3.13 -8.72 -6.55
CA TYR A 263 -4.24 -8.48 -7.47
C TYR A 263 -5.49 -9.25 -7.04
N VAL A 264 -6.64 -8.67 -7.35
CA VAL A 264 -7.95 -9.31 -7.22
C VAL A 264 -8.71 -9.26 -8.54
N SER A 265 -9.60 -10.22 -8.77
CA SER A 265 -10.48 -10.28 -9.93
C SER A 265 -11.93 -10.08 -9.52
N LEU A 266 -12.63 -9.15 -10.16
CA LEU A 266 -14.05 -8.87 -9.92
C LEU A 266 -14.93 -9.63 -10.92
N HIS A 267 -15.90 -10.36 -10.38
CA HIS A 267 -16.97 -11.01 -11.11
C HIS A 267 -18.34 -10.58 -10.59
N ILE A 268 -19.32 -10.52 -11.48
CA ILE A 268 -20.68 -10.11 -11.18
C ILE A 268 -21.67 -11.19 -11.61
N TRP A 269 -22.62 -11.48 -10.72
CA TRP A 269 -23.90 -12.08 -11.07
C TRP A 269 -24.89 -10.92 -11.18
N PRO A 270 -25.26 -10.50 -12.40
CA PRO A 270 -25.96 -9.24 -12.60
C PRO A 270 -27.17 -9.06 -11.69
N GLN A 271 -27.26 -7.90 -11.07
CA GLN A 271 -28.32 -7.49 -10.14
C GLN A 271 -28.45 -8.34 -8.86
N THR A 272 -27.64 -9.38 -8.70
CA THR A 272 -27.81 -10.36 -7.62
C THR A 272 -26.65 -10.33 -6.63
N ASN A 273 -25.42 -10.46 -7.12
CA ASN A 273 -24.26 -10.57 -6.24
C ASN A 273 -22.95 -10.23 -6.97
N PHE A 274 -21.89 -10.01 -6.20
CA PHE A 274 -20.52 -9.88 -6.67
C PHE A 274 -19.67 -11.05 -6.17
N HIS A 275 -18.51 -11.25 -6.78
CA HIS A 275 -17.53 -12.22 -6.33
C HIS A 275 -16.12 -11.76 -6.64
N TRP A 276 -15.21 -12.12 -5.76
CA TRP A 276 -13.82 -11.73 -5.84
C TRP A 276 -12.92 -12.95 -5.73
N LEU A 277 -11.83 -12.92 -6.50
CA LEU A 277 -10.73 -13.88 -6.42
C LEU A 277 -9.45 -13.13 -6.07
N ARG A 278 -8.56 -13.76 -5.32
CA ARG A 278 -7.23 -13.26 -4.93
C ARG A 278 -6.17 -13.92 -5.80
N MET A 279 -5.20 -13.16 -6.31
CA MET A 279 -3.96 -13.73 -6.85
C MET A 279 -3.04 -14.07 -5.69
N ASP A 280 -2.56 -15.30 -5.67
CA ASP A 280 -1.57 -15.79 -4.71
C ASP A 280 -0.13 -15.64 -5.28
N ALA A 281 0.87 -15.73 -4.41
CA ALA A 281 2.30 -15.53 -4.72
C ALA A 281 2.85 -16.49 -5.80
N ASP A 282 2.15 -17.58 -6.09
CA ASP A 282 2.49 -18.55 -7.13
C ASP A 282 1.82 -18.24 -8.49
N LEU A 283 1.25 -17.04 -8.64
CA LEU A 283 0.52 -16.54 -9.81
C LEU A 283 -0.75 -17.34 -10.13
N ARG A 284 -1.24 -18.14 -9.18
CA ARG A 284 -2.55 -18.79 -9.25
C ARG A 284 -3.58 -17.95 -8.50
N TRP A 285 -4.82 -18.38 -8.59
CA TRP A 285 -5.93 -17.67 -7.98
C TRP A 285 -6.71 -18.56 -7.03
N SER A 286 -7.21 -17.93 -5.97
CA SER A 286 -8.04 -18.55 -4.97
C SER A 286 -9.24 -17.68 -4.62
N HIS A 287 -10.27 -18.28 -4.04
CA HIS A 287 -11.52 -17.59 -3.75
C HIS A 287 -12.30 -18.23 -2.61
N LYS A 288 -13.23 -17.45 -2.07
CA LYS A 288 -14.14 -17.87 -1.00
C LYS A 288 -15.59 -17.55 -1.35
N PRO A 289 -16.32 -18.45 -2.02
CA PRO A 289 -17.71 -18.19 -2.43
C PRO A 289 -18.64 -18.00 -1.22
N GLY A 290 -18.93 -16.75 -0.85
CA GLY A 290 -19.74 -16.43 0.32
C GLY A 290 -19.23 -17.09 1.61
N GLY A 291 -20.12 -17.81 2.30
CA GLY A 291 -19.80 -18.53 3.55
C GLY A 291 -19.13 -19.91 3.37
N SER A 292 -18.82 -20.33 2.14
CA SER A 292 -18.16 -21.62 1.87
C SER A 292 -16.65 -21.58 2.19
N PRO A 293 -15.97 -22.73 2.27
CA PRO A 293 -14.52 -22.78 2.49
C PRO A 293 -13.74 -22.05 1.39
N VAL A 294 -12.57 -21.53 1.77
CA VAL A 294 -11.59 -21.01 0.80
C VAL A 294 -11.05 -22.16 -0.05
N ARG A 295 -10.89 -21.93 -1.35
CA ARG A 295 -10.33 -22.91 -2.30
C ARG A 295 -9.56 -22.22 -3.42
N ASN A 296 -8.68 -22.95 -4.09
CA ASN A 296 -7.88 -22.51 -5.26
C ASN A 296 -8.27 -23.21 -6.56
N VAL A 297 -9.51 -23.72 -6.61
CA VAL A 297 -10.10 -24.38 -7.77
C VAL A 297 -11.47 -23.80 -8.07
N ASP A 298 -11.85 -23.76 -9.35
CA ASP A 298 -13.15 -23.31 -9.83
C ASP A 298 -14.27 -24.33 -9.54
N ASN A 299 -15.50 -24.06 -9.95
CA ASN A 299 -16.67 -24.93 -9.73
C ASN A 299 -16.55 -26.30 -10.38
N ASN A 300 -15.67 -26.47 -11.36
CA ASN A 300 -15.37 -27.73 -12.02
C ASN A 300 -14.17 -28.46 -11.40
N GLY A 301 -13.61 -27.92 -10.31
CA GLY A 301 -12.44 -28.49 -9.63
C GLY A 301 -11.12 -28.23 -10.36
N GLN A 302 -11.09 -27.29 -11.31
CA GLN A 302 -9.88 -26.94 -12.04
C GLN A 302 -9.12 -25.83 -11.32
N VAL A 303 -7.79 -25.93 -11.28
CA VAL A 303 -6.93 -24.86 -10.75
C VAL A 303 -7.16 -23.57 -11.53
N ILE A 304 -7.31 -22.46 -10.81
CA ILE A 304 -7.60 -21.16 -11.42
C ILE A 304 -6.29 -20.47 -11.83
N LEU A 305 -6.01 -20.47 -13.13
CA LEU A 305 -4.87 -19.77 -13.72
C LEU A 305 -5.26 -18.41 -14.33
N ASP A 306 -6.51 -18.29 -14.79
CA ASP A 306 -7.07 -17.09 -15.39
C ASP A 306 -8.52 -16.97 -14.92
N PRO A 307 -8.82 -16.04 -13.98
CA PRO A 307 -10.16 -15.85 -13.45
C PRO A 307 -11.21 -15.61 -14.54
N SER A 308 -10.85 -14.88 -15.61
CA SER A 308 -11.77 -14.56 -16.70
C SER A 308 -12.27 -15.78 -17.48
N LYS A 309 -11.61 -16.94 -17.34
CA LYS A 309 -11.95 -18.20 -17.99
C LYS A 309 -12.44 -19.28 -17.02
N ALA A 310 -12.34 -19.04 -15.72
CA ALA A 310 -12.68 -20.01 -14.70
C ALA A 310 -14.19 -20.13 -14.51
N ASP A 311 -14.69 -21.33 -14.20
CA ASP A 311 -16.09 -21.50 -13.84
C ASP A 311 -16.33 -21.06 -12.40
N VAL A 312 -16.63 -19.79 -12.24
CA VAL A 312 -17.11 -19.20 -10.99
C VAL A 312 -18.59 -18.89 -11.07
N SER A 313 -19.38 -19.75 -11.71
CA SER A 313 -20.84 -19.60 -11.71
C SER A 313 -21.41 -19.50 -10.28
N PRO A 314 -22.50 -18.72 -10.07
CA PRO A 314 -23.29 -18.00 -11.06
C PRO A 314 -22.75 -16.60 -11.47
N TRP A 315 -21.54 -16.21 -11.07
CA TRP A 315 -20.95 -14.91 -11.42
C TRP A 315 -20.43 -14.89 -12.87
N SER A 316 -21.37 -14.70 -13.80
CA SER A 316 -21.18 -14.86 -15.24
C SER A 316 -20.42 -13.72 -15.93
N GLU A 317 -20.26 -12.56 -15.30
CA GLU A 317 -19.63 -11.38 -15.89
C GLU A 317 -18.29 -11.10 -15.22
N HIS A 318 -17.18 -11.26 -15.96
CA HIS A 318 -15.86 -10.84 -15.49
C HIS A 318 -15.67 -9.35 -15.81
N CYS A 319 -15.46 -8.54 -14.78
CA CYS A 319 -15.32 -7.10 -14.93
C CYS A 319 -13.88 -6.70 -15.21
N GLY A 320 -12.91 -7.33 -14.51
CA GLY A 320 -11.48 -7.05 -14.61
C GLY A 320 -10.77 -7.17 -13.27
N TYR A 321 -9.58 -6.59 -13.22
CA TYR A 321 -8.63 -6.74 -12.14
C TYR A 321 -8.40 -5.43 -11.40
N MET A 322 -8.15 -5.57 -10.10
CA MET A 322 -7.79 -4.46 -9.23
C MET A 322 -6.59 -4.83 -8.38
N HIS A 323 -5.84 -3.83 -7.94
CA HIS A 323 -4.75 -3.96 -7.00
C HIS A 323 -5.25 -3.62 -5.59
N VAL A 324 -4.83 -4.42 -4.63
CA VAL A 324 -5.12 -4.26 -3.20
C VAL A 324 -3.80 -4.13 -2.47
N LEU A 325 -3.66 -3.11 -1.64
CA LEU A 325 -2.66 -3.05 -0.58
C LEU A 325 -3.42 -3.14 0.76
N PRO A 326 -3.44 -4.31 1.43
CA PRO A 326 -4.30 -4.54 2.60
C PRO A 326 -4.23 -3.43 3.66
N SER A 327 -3.04 -2.88 3.93
CA SER A 327 -2.87 -1.81 4.91
C SER A 327 -3.52 -0.47 4.54
N ASN A 328 -3.84 -0.25 3.27
CA ASN A 328 -4.44 1.00 2.74
C ASN A 328 -5.93 0.86 2.40
N VAL A 329 -6.53 -0.31 2.62
CA VAL A 329 -7.93 -0.57 2.29
C VAL A 329 -8.80 -0.58 3.56
N SER A 330 -9.98 0.01 3.48
CA SER A 330 -11.00 -0.02 4.53
C SER A 330 -12.25 -0.72 4.03
N ILE A 331 -12.57 -1.89 4.58
CA ILE A 331 -13.79 -2.66 4.25
C ILE A 331 -14.66 -2.92 5.48
N TYR A 332 -15.96 -3.17 5.26
CA TYR A 332 -16.93 -3.50 6.31
C TYR A 332 -18.15 -4.24 5.74
#